data_AF-A0A931ACC8-F1
#
_entry.id   AF-A0A931ACC8-F1
#
_cell.length_a   1.000
_cell.length_b   1.000
_cell.length_c   1.000
_cell.angle_alpha   90.00
_cell.angle_beta   90.00
_cell.angle_gamma   90.00
#
_symmetry.space_group_name_H-M   'P 1'
#
loop_
_entity.id
_entity.type
_entity.pdbx_description
1 polymer ?
#
loop_
_entity_poly.entity_id
_entity_poly.type
_entity_poly.pdbx_seq_one_letter_code
_entity_poly.pdbx_strand_id
1 'polypeptide(L)' 'MGTEDELRRIEADLARLRAENQDVRDQIRDMGATDQVEIAAILSQADEQVELIADLERRRDGLRQRLEREG' A
#
# COMPACT_ATOMS: atom_id res chain seq x y z
N MET A 1 4.33 -20.41 11.24
CA MET A 1 4.57 -18.96 11.08
C MET A 1 3.90 -18.27 12.24
N GLY A 2 4.64 -17.47 13.01
CA GLY A 2 4.10 -16.80 14.19
C GLY A 2 3.49 -15.42 13.87
N THR A 3 2.75 -14.85 14.83
CA THR A 3 2.15 -13.51 14.74
C THR A 3 3.19 -12.43 14.40
N GLU A 4 4.42 -12.53 14.93
CA GLU A 4 5.53 -11.62 14.61
C GLU A 4 6.08 -11.76 13.18
N ASP A 5 6.13 -12.99 12.64
CA ASP A 5 6.58 -13.23 11.26
C ASP A 5 5.57 -12.65 10.27
N GLU A 6 4.27 -12.82 10.57
CA GLU A 6 3.20 -12.25 9.76
C GLU A 6 3.23 -10.72 9.81
N LEU A 7 3.41 -10.14 11.00
CA LEU A 7 3.53 -8.69 11.16
C LEU A 7 4.70 -8.12 10.35
N ARG A 8 5.89 -8.74 10.42
CA ARG A 8 7.06 -8.31 9.64
C ARG A 8 6.82 -8.36 8.13
N ARG A 9 6.12 -9.38 7.63
CA ARG A 9 5.78 -9.47 6.21
C ARG A 9 4.83 -8.36 5.78
N ILE A 10 3.78 -8.13 6.55
CA ILE A 10 2.81 -7.07 6.24
C ILE A 10 3.47 -5.70 6.28
N GLU A 11 4.38 -5.44 7.23
CA GLU A 11 5.14 -4.20 7.28
C GLU A 11 6.06 -4.00 6.07
N ALA A 12 6.71 -5.08 5.59
CA ALA A 12 7.51 -5.05 4.37
C ALA A 12 6.65 -4.81 3.12
N ASP A 13 5.51 -5.49 3.01
CA ASP A 13 4.57 -5.33 1.89
C ASP A 13 3.99 -3.90 1.85
N LEU A 14 3.64 -3.33 3.01
CA LEU A 14 3.19 -1.95 3.14
C LEU A 14 4.27 -0.96 2.71
N ALA A 15 5.53 -1.17 3.10
CA ALA A 15 6.63 -0.31 2.70
C ALA A 15 6.83 -0.34 1.18
N ARG A 16 6.77 -1.53 0.56
CA ARG A 16 6.87 -1.69 -0.88
C ARG A 16 5.72 -1.00 -1.61
N LEU A 17 4.47 -1.28 -1.22
CA LEU A 17 3.28 -0.71 -1.88
C LEU A 17 3.24 0.81 -1.79
N ARG A 18 3.66 1.40 -0.67
CA ARG A 18 3.73 2.87 -0.53
C ARG A 18 4.79 3.48 -1.45
N ALA A 19 5.93 2.81 -1.63
CA ALA A 19 6.95 3.26 -2.58
C ALA A 19 6.43 3.18 -4.02
N GLU A 20 5.81 2.06 -4.40
CA GLU A 20 5.20 1.88 -5.72
C GLU A 20 4.12 2.96 -5.99
N ASN A 21 3.28 3.28 -5.01
CA ASN A 21 2.26 4.32 -5.15
C ASN A 21 2.86 5.72 -5.33
N GLN A 22 3.99 5.99 -4.65
CA GLN A 22 4.72 7.24 -4.81
C GLN A 22 5.33 7.34 -6.22
N ASP A 23 5.96 6.27 -6.70
CA ASP A 23 6.56 6.21 -8.04
C ASP A 23 5.50 6.44 -9.14
N VAL A 24 4.31 5.83 -8.97
CA VAL A 24 3.17 6.03 -9.88
C VAL A 24 2.69 7.49 -9.89
N ARG A 25 2.63 8.14 -8.71
CA ARG A 25 2.24 9.57 -8.62
C ARG A 25 3.28 10.48 -9.26
N ASP A 26 4.55 10.16 -9.12
CA ASP A 26 5.63 10.91 -9.75
C ASP A 26 5.62 10.70 -11.28
N GLN A 27 5.32 9.49 -11.76
CA GLN A 27 5.08 9.23 -13.17
C GLN A 27 3.92 10.07 -13.73
N ILE A 28 2.77 10.11 -13.04
CA ILE A 28 1.63 10.96 -13.45
C ILE A 28 2.04 12.44 -13.53
N ARG A 29 2.85 12.93 -12.58
CA ARG A 29 3.31 14.33 -12.57
C ARG A 29 4.14 14.67 -13.81
N ASP A 30 4.90 13.72 -14.32
CA ASP A 30 5.77 13.90 -15.48
C ASP A 30 5.04 13.70 -16.82
N MET A 31 3.81 13.19 -16.81
CA MET A 31 2.97 13.01 -18.01
C MET A 31 2.36 14.33 -18.52
N GLY A 32 2.26 14.47 -19.84
CA GLY A 32 1.77 15.67 -20.49
C GLY A 32 0.24 15.75 -20.54
N ALA A 33 -0.30 16.95 -20.83
CA ALA A 33 -1.75 17.19 -20.91
C ALA A 33 -2.47 16.40 -22.02
N THR A 34 -1.74 15.79 -22.95
CA THR A 34 -2.27 14.94 -24.04
C THR A 34 -2.58 13.50 -23.61
N ASP A 35 -2.15 13.07 -22.42
CA ASP A 35 -2.18 11.66 -22.02
C ASP A 35 -3.34 11.34 -21.05
N GLN A 36 -4.44 12.11 -21.13
CA GLN A 36 -5.54 12.06 -20.13
C GLN A 36 -6.16 10.67 -19.95
N VAL A 37 -6.22 9.85 -21.00
CA VAL A 37 -6.74 8.48 -20.91
C VAL A 37 -5.79 7.57 -20.13
N GLU A 38 -4.49 7.72 -20.35
CA GLU A 38 -3.45 6.95 -19.65
C GLU A 38 -3.36 7.39 -18.18
N ILE A 39 -3.42 8.71 -17.91
CA ILE A 39 -3.50 9.26 -16.56
C ILE A 39 -4.71 8.70 -15.80
N ALA A 40 -5.89 8.63 -16.44
CA ALA A 40 -7.09 8.09 -15.81
C ALA A 40 -6.95 6.60 -15.45
N ALA A 41 -6.33 5.80 -16.33
CA ALA A 41 -6.07 4.39 -16.05
C ALA A 41 -5.10 4.21 -14.87
N ILE A 42 -4.03 5.01 -14.83
CA ILE A 42 -3.03 4.97 -13.76
C ILE A 42 -3.62 5.44 -12.42
N LEU A 43 -4.48 6.47 -12.43
CA LEU A 43 -5.18 6.93 -11.23
C LEU A 43 -6.12 5.86 -10.67
N SER A 44 -6.88 5.17 -11.53
CA SER A 44 -7.74 4.06 -11.09
C SER A 44 -6.93 2.95 -10.42
N GLN A 45 -5.77 2.61 -10.98
CA GLN A 45 -4.86 1.63 -10.38
C GLN A 45 -4.27 2.12 -9.06
N ALA A 46 -3.96 3.41 -8.95
CA ALA A 46 -3.46 4.00 -7.70
C ALA A 46 -4.53 3.98 -6.59
N ASP A 47 -5.80 4.17 -6.93
CA ASP A 47 -6.93 4.09 -5.99
C ASP A 47 -7.11 2.66 -5.46
N GLU A 48 -7.06 1.64 -6.33
CA GLU A 48 -7.08 0.23 -5.91
C GLU A 48 -5.94 -0.12 -4.95
N GLN A 49 -4.74 0.41 -5.20
CA GLN A 49 -3.60 0.22 -4.29
C GLN A 49 -3.81 0.88 -2.93
N VAL A 50 -4.49 2.04 -2.87
CA VAL A 50 -4.82 2.70 -1.60
C VAL A 50 -5.75 1.82 -0.76
N GLU A 51 -6.74 1.17 -1.37
CA GLU A 51 -7.63 0.24 -0.68
C GLU A 51 -6.85 -0.96 -0.10
N LEU A 52 -5.95 -1.55 -0.88
CA LEU A 52 -5.10 -2.65 -0.44
C LEU A 52 -4.19 -2.24 0.74
N ILE A 53 -3.59 -1.05 0.68
CA ILE A 53 -2.79 -0.50 1.78
C ILE A 53 -3.64 -0.38 3.05
N ALA A 54 -4.87 0.15 2.95
CA ALA A 54 -5.75 0.30 4.10
C ALA A 54 -6.15 -1.04 4.74
N ASP A 55 -6.38 -2.08 3.92
CA ASP A 55 -6.63 -3.44 4.41
C ASP A 55 -5.43 -4.02 5.16
N LEU A 56 -4.22 -3.87 4.59
CA LEU A 56 -2.98 -4.35 5.21
C LEU A 56 -2.67 -3.61 6.52
N GLU A 57 -2.93 -2.30 6.58
CA GLU A 57 -2.80 -1.50 7.81
C GLU A 57 -3.75 -2.00 8.91
N ARG A 58 -5.03 -2.24 8.57
CA ARG A 58 -6.00 -2.81 9.52
C ARG A 58 -5.54 -4.16 10.06
N ARG A 59 -4.99 -5.02 9.20
CA ARG A 59 -4.46 -6.34 9.60
C ARG A 59 -3.22 -6.20 10.49
N ARG A 60 -2.28 -5.32 10.14
CA ARG A 60 -1.10 -4.99 10.97
C ARG A 60 -1.52 -4.56 12.37
N ASP A 61 -2.48 -3.64 12.47
CA ASP A 61 -2.93 -3.09 13.75
C ASP A 61 -3.63 -4.16 14.61
N GLY A 62 -4.38 -5.07 13.99
CA GLY A 62 -4.96 -6.23 14.66
C GLY A 62 -3.88 -7.20 15.20
N LEU A 63 -2.82 -7.45 14.43
CA LEU A 63 -1.71 -8.31 14.87
C LEU A 63 -0.90 -7.68 16.01
N ARG A 64 -0.64 -6.37 15.94
CA ARG A 64 0.03 -5.63 17.03
C ARG A 64 -0.77 -5.71 18.33
N GLN A 65 -2.08 -5.47 18.28
CA GLN A 65 -2.94 -5.62 19.45
C GLN A 65 -2.96 -7.03 20.03
N ARG A 66 -2.82 -8.07 19.19
CA ARG A 66 -2.72 -9.45 19.67
C ARG A 66 -1.40 -9.70 20.39
N LEU A 67 -0.28 -9.26 19.82
CA LEU A 67 1.04 -9.35 20.46
C LEU A 67 1.07 -8.63 21.81
N GLU A 68 0.47 -7.44 21.89
CA GLU A 68 0.36 -6.68 23.15
C GLU A 68 -0.47 -7.40 24.23
N ARG A 69 -1.40 -8.29 23.85
CA ARG A 69 -2.20 -9.08 24.80
C ARG A 69 -1.55 -10.41 25.16
N GLU A 70 -0.68 -10.92 24.29
CA GLU A 70 0.03 -12.20 24.46
C GLU A 70 1.34 -12.04 25.25
N GLY A 71 1.88 -10.81 25.35
CA GLY A 71 3.04 -10.45 26.19
C GLY A 71 2.65 -10.00 27.59
#